data_AF-A0A401IDG1-F1
#
_entry.id   AF-A0A401IDG1-F1
#
_cell.length_a   1.000
_cell.length_b   1.000
_cell.length_c   1.000
_cell.angle_alpha   90.00
_cell.angle_beta   90.00
_cell.angle_gamma   90.00
#
_symmetry.space_group_name_H-M   'P 1'
#
loop_
_entity.id
_entity.type
_entity.pdbx_description
1 polymer ?
#
loop_
_entity_poly.entity_id
_entity_poly.type
_entity_poly.pdbx_seq_one_letter_code
_entity_poly.pdbx_strand_id
1 'polypeptide(L)'
;MDLVDRLKGIAQQVDKLQSQIQNEQATKTAFIMPFIQAWGYDVFNPIEVHPEYTADLPGLKGEKVDYAICLNDKPIILIECKWCGDNLENPKHNSQLHRYFHSTEAKFGVLTNGIIYRFYTDTDKDNIMDDKPFFEFNVLNFDESSLNELKRFSKSNFNLDDLENVARNLLYTKEIKRVISEQLSNPCTDFVKFFVTHVYSGRMTSGVIEKFTEITQRSLKEYINERIKERLESAINNDSSSSFMQDLSSRDNLEEIISDSEDNGIVTTAEELEGFYMIKSILREVVDTSRIQYKDTKAYFGINLDGKVKQTVCRLRFNERTGHKTISILDNTDFKKEATTTIENLDQIYGVAEFIKARVKYLTKDSYANQPEKV
;
A
#
# COMPACT_ATOMS: atom_id res chain seq x y z
N MET A 1 22.03 4.79 -7.56
CA MET A 1 21.00 5.82 -7.36
C MET A 1 19.67 5.11 -7.37
N ASP A 2 18.89 5.26 -6.30
CA ASP A 2 17.58 4.61 -6.16
C ASP A 2 16.61 5.15 -7.22
N LEU A 3 15.63 4.33 -7.65
CA LEU A 3 14.63 4.71 -8.65
C LEU A 3 13.89 5.98 -8.21
N VAL A 4 13.62 6.09 -6.92
CA VAL A 4 12.93 7.23 -6.30
C VAL A 4 13.66 8.54 -6.54
N ASP A 5 14.98 8.56 -6.36
CA ASP A 5 15.79 9.76 -6.57
C ASP A 5 15.78 10.19 -8.04
N ARG A 6 15.84 9.23 -8.95
CA ARG A 6 15.76 9.50 -10.40
C ARG A 6 14.39 10.07 -10.77
N LEU A 7 13.30 9.48 -10.27
CA LEU A 7 11.95 9.96 -10.51
C LEU A 7 11.72 11.36 -9.95
N LYS A 8 12.24 11.66 -8.75
CA LYS A 8 12.22 13.02 -8.19
C LYS A 8 12.98 14.02 -9.06
N GLY A 9 14.13 13.62 -9.60
CA GLY A 9 14.88 14.44 -10.56
C GLY A 9 14.10 14.70 -11.85
N ILE A 10 13.43 13.68 -12.39
CA ILE A 10 12.56 13.82 -13.57
C ILE A 10 11.38 14.75 -13.25
N ALA A 11 10.74 14.61 -12.08
CA ALA A 11 9.64 15.47 -11.66
C ALA A 11 10.05 16.96 -11.63
N GLN A 12 11.22 17.27 -11.05
CA GLN A 12 11.78 18.63 -11.05
C GLN A 12 12.04 19.15 -12.47
N GLN A 13 12.50 18.28 -13.37
CA GLN A 13 12.74 18.64 -14.75
C GLN A 13 11.43 18.91 -15.51
N VAL A 14 10.41 18.07 -15.30
CA VAL A 14 9.06 18.27 -15.84
C VAL A 14 8.50 19.60 -15.37
N ASP A 15 8.51 19.88 -14.06
CA ASP A 15 7.99 21.15 -13.50
C ASP A 15 8.65 22.38 -14.13
N LYS A 16 9.97 22.32 -14.34
CA LYS A 16 10.73 23.43 -14.92
C LYS A 16 10.50 23.64 -16.40
N LEU A 17 10.35 22.56 -17.18
CA LEU A 17 10.43 22.61 -18.64
C LEU A 17 9.09 22.39 -19.35
N GLN A 18 8.06 21.84 -18.69
CA GLN A 18 6.80 21.46 -19.35
C GLN A 18 6.16 22.60 -20.15
N SER A 19 6.25 23.85 -19.69
CA SER A 19 5.71 25.03 -20.37
C SER A 19 6.50 25.45 -21.62
N GLN A 20 7.73 24.96 -21.78
CA GLN A 20 8.63 25.26 -22.90
C GLN A 20 8.66 24.15 -23.95
N ILE A 21 8.18 22.95 -23.62
CA ILE A 21 8.11 21.82 -24.54
C ILE A 21 6.90 22.02 -25.45
N GLN A 22 7.13 22.05 -26.77
CA GLN A 22 6.11 22.44 -27.76
C GLN A 22 5.62 21.29 -28.65
N ASN A 23 6.24 20.11 -28.56
CA ASN A 23 5.88 18.97 -29.40
C ASN A 23 6.24 17.64 -28.74
N GLU A 24 5.69 16.58 -29.32
CA GLU A 24 5.86 15.20 -28.87
C GLU A 24 7.34 14.75 -28.88
N GLN A 25 8.13 15.12 -29.89
CA GLN A 25 9.54 14.72 -29.97
C GLN A 25 10.38 15.30 -28.83
N ALA A 26 10.11 16.56 -28.45
CA ALA A 26 10.73 17.21 -27.32
C ALA A 26 10.27 16.57 -26.00
N THR A 27 8.99 16.18 -25.87
CA THR A 27 8.49 15.41 -24.72
C THR A 27 9.17 14.05 -24.58
N LYS A 28 9.29 13.30 -25.69
CA LYS A 28 10.00 12.02 -25.75
C LYS A 28 11.42 12.15 -25.21
N THR A 29 12.13 13.18 -25.67
CA THR A 29 13.54 13.40 -25.32
C THR A 29 13.74 13.93 -23.91
N ALA A 30 12.94 14.92 -23.50
CA ALA A 30 13.14 15.60 -22.23
C ALA A 30 12.57 14.82 -21.05
N PHE A 31 11.50 14.04 -21.22
CA PHE A 31 10.77 13.43 -20.11
C PHE A 31 10.69 11.91 -20.19
N ILE A 32 10.34 11.35 -21.35
CA ILE A 32 10.04 9.91 -21.47
C ILE A 32 11.33 9.07 -21.52
N MET A 33 12.32 9.45 -22.33
CA MET A 33 13.61 8.73 -22.38
C MET A 33 14.32 8.69 -21.02
N PRO A 34 14.44 9.80 -20.26
CA PRO A 34 14.98 9.77 -18.90
C PRO A 34 14.20 8.83 -17.97
N PHE A 35 12.88 8.73 -18.12
CA PHE A 35 12.05 7.84 -17.35
C PHE A 35 12.29 6.36 -17.69
N ILE A 36 12.34 6.00 -18.97
CA ILE A 36 12.71 4.64 -19.42
C ILE A 36 14.09 4.26 -18.89
N GLN A 37 15.04 5.20 -18.92
CA GLN A 37 16.37 4.99 -18.35
C GLN A 37 16.35 4.84 -16.83
N ALA A 38 15.47 5.56 -16.13
CA ALA A 38 15.28 5.40 -14.68
C ALA A 38 14.72 4.02 -14.31
N TRP A 39 13.85 3.44 -15.14
CA TRP A 39 13.39 2.05 -15.05
C TRP A 39 14.47 1.00 -15.28
N GLY A 40 15.67 1.41 -15.68
CA GLY A 40 16.82 0.54 -15.88
C GLY A 40 16.93 -0.05 -17.29
N TYR A 41 16.08 0.36 -18.22
CA TYR A 41 16.20 -0.01 -19.62
C TYR A 41 17.17 0.92 -20.35
N ASP A 42 17.99 0.35 -21.23
CA ASP A 42 18.99 1.13 -21.96
C ASP A 42 18.41 1.75 -23.24
N VAL A 43 18.08 3.05 -23.14
CA VAL A 43 17.58 3.86 -24.27
C VAL A 43 18.58 4.05 -25.41
N PHE A 44 19.86 3.72 -25.20
CA PHE A 44 20.89 3.77 -26.24
C PHE A 44 21.13 2.41 -26.90
N ASN A 45 20.51 1.35 -26.39
CA ASN A 45 20.54 0.02 -26.98
C ASN A 45 19.24 -0.19 -27.80
N PRO A 46 19.28 -0.07 -29.15
CA PRO A 46 18.09 -0.16 -29.98
C PRO A 46 17.49 -1.57 -30.06
N ILE A 47 18.20 -2.59 -29.53
CA ILE A 47 17.69 -3.96 -29.40
C ILE A 47 16.84 -4.09 -28.13
N GLU A 48 17.16 -3.31 -27.08
CA GLU A 48 16.45 -3.35 -25.81
C GLU A 48 15.32 -2.31 -25.75
N VAL A 49 15.60 -1.07 -26.12
CA VAL A 49 14.59 -0.02 -26.28
C VAL A 49 14.57 0.34 -27.76
N HIS A 50 13.69 -0.33 -28.50
CA HIS A 50 13.60 -0.18 -29.95
C HIS A 50 12.70 1.01 -30.29
N PRO A 51 13.25 2.12 -30.83
CA PRO A 51 12.43 3.24 -31.26
C PRO A 51 11.69 2.89 -32.56
N GLU A 52 10.52 3.51 -32.79
CA GLU A 52 9.79 3.38 -34.05
C GLU A 52 9.55 1.90 -34.44
N TYR A 53 9.20 1.08 -33.44
CA TYR A 53 9.05 -0.37 -33.59
C TYR A 53 7.86 -0.68 -34.49
N THR A 54 8.08 -1.54 -35.47
CA THR A 54 7.07 -1.84 -36.49
C THR A 54 6.04 -2.85 -35.97
N ALA A 55 4.78 -2.45 -35.99
CA ALA A 55 3.65 -3.19 -35.45
C ALA A 55 2.66 -3.54 -36.57
N ASP A 56 3.13 -4.25 -37.59
CA ASP A 56 2.38 -4.52 -38.82
C ASP A 56 1.30 -5.60 -38.63
N LEU A 57 0.11 -5.35 -39.19
CA LEU A 57 -0.96 -6.36 -39.34
C LEU A 57 -1.01 -6.87 -40.79
N PRO A 58 -1.54 -8.09 -41.04
CA PRO A 58 -1.87 -8.53 -42.38
C PRO A 58 -2.84 -7.54 -43.07
N GLY A 59 -2.34 -6.72 -44.00
CA GLY A 59 -3.10 -5.72 -44.74
C GLY A 59 -2.89 -4.25 -44.34
N LEU A 60 -2.22 -3.98 -43.21
CA LEU A 60 -1.80 -2.65 -42.77
C LEU A 60 -0.29 -2.67 -42.51
N LYS A 61 0.49 -2.11 -43.44
CA LYS A 61 1.96 -2.03 -43.36
C LYS A 61 2.41 -0.62 -43.03
N GLY A 62 3.41 -0.50 -42.17
CA GLY A 62 4.09 0.75 -41.82
C GLY A 62 3.57 1.43 -40.57
N GLU A 63 2.73 0.77 -39.77
CA GLU A 63 2.35 1.27 -38.44
C GLU A 63 3.51 1.07 -37.46
N LYS A 64 3.84 2.13 -36.72
CA LYS A 64 4.98 2.14 -35.80
C LYS A 64 4.57 2.72 -34.46
N VAL A 65 5.00 2.04 -33.39
CA VAL A 65 4.90 2.55 -32.04
C VAL A 65 6.20 3.25 -31.67
N ASP A 66 6.11 4.29 -30.84
CA ASP A 66 7.25 5.17 -30.55
C ASP A 66 8.43 4.43 -29.91
N TYR A 67 8.15 3.58 -28.92
CA TYR A 67 9.14 2.69 -28.34
C TYR A 67 8.55 1.31 -28.06
N ALA A 68 9.34 0.27 -28.29
CA ALA A 68 9.11 -1.05 -27.72
C ALA A 68 10.28 -1.41 -26.80
N ILE A 69 9.96 -1.81 -25.57
CA ILE A 69 10.92 -2.46 -24.69
C ILE A 69 10.90 -3.94 -25.06
N CYS A 70 12.07 -4.47 -25.40
CA CYS A 70 12.25 -5.84 -25.85
C CYS A 70 13.04 -6.66 -24.83
N LEU A 71 12.60 -7.90 -24.62
CA LEU A 71 13.30 -8.91 -23.83
C LEU A 71 13.47 -10.15 -24.70
N ASN A 72 14.71 -10.62 -24.88
CA ASN A 72 15.04 -11.73 -25.78
C ASN A 72 14.48 -11.53 -27.20
N ASP A 73 14.72 -10.35 -27.77
CA ASP A 73 14.27 -9.93 -29.11
C ASP A 73 12.74 -9.90 -29.33
N LYS A 74 11.95 -10.01 -28.25
CA LYS A 74 10.49 -9.92 -28.29
C LYS A 74 10.00 -8.67 -27.58
N PRO A 75 9.06 -7.90 -28.16
CA PRO A 75 8.47 -6.76 -27.49
C PRO A 75 7.67 -7.24 -26.28
N ILE A 76 7.93 -6.67 -25.11
CA ILE A 76 7.21 -6.97 -23.85
C ILE A 76 6.33 -5.80 -23.41
N ILE A 77 6.78 -4.56 -23.66
CA ILE A 77 6.06 -3.33 -23.34
C ILE A 77 6.09 -2.42 -24.56
N LEU A 78 4.92 -2.00 -25.05
CA LEU A 78 4.82 -0.95 -26.06
C LEU A 78 4.60 0.39 -25.36
N ILE A 79 5.25 1.46 -25.83
CA ILE A 79 5.11 2.80 -25.28
C ILE A 79 4.70 3.74 -26.41
N GLU A 80 3.47 4.23 -26.35
CA GLU A 80 2.94 5.29 -27.20
C GLU A 80 3.05 6.62 -26.45
N CYS A 81 3.71 7.59 -27.08
CA CYS A 81 4.00 8.88 -26.50
C CYS A 81 3.07 9.95 -27.07
N LYS A 82 2.82 11.00 -26.29
CA LYS A 82 2.14 12.22 -26.70
C LYS A 82 2.88 13.44 -26.21
N TRP A 83 2.54 14.61 -26.75
CA TRP A 83 3.07 15.86 -26.24
C TRP A 83 2.59 16.09 -24.80
N CYS A 84 3.45 16.63 -23.93
CA CYS A 84 3.14 16.86 -22.51
C CYS A 84 1.95 17.81 -22.28
N GLY A 85 1.58 18.62 -23.28
CA GLY A 85 0.38 19.45 -23.25
C GLY A 85 -0.92 18.72 -23.66
N ASP A 86 -0.83 17.49 -24.16
CA ASP A 86 -2.00 16.72 -24.59
C ASP A 86 -2.71 16.02 -23.42
N ASN A 87 -4.04 15.95 -23.53
CA ASN A 87 -4.88 15.14 -22.66
C ASN A 87 -4.95 13.69 -23.18
N LEU A 88 -4.43 12.75 -22.38
CA LEU A 88 -4.41 11.31 -22.68
C LEU A 88 -5.79 10.65 -22.73
N GLU A 89 -6.87 11.32 -22.30
CA GLU A 89 -8.24 10.80 -22.39
C GLU A 89 -8.84 10.86 -23.80
N ASN A 90 -8.16 11.53 -24.75
CA ASN A 90 -8.63 11.56 -26.12
C ASN A 90 -8.70 10.14 -26.71
N PRO A 91 -9.90 9.66 -27.13
CA PRO A 91 -10.09 8.28 -27.59
C PRO A 91 -9.19 7.89 -28.77
N LYS A 92 -8.73 8.86 -29.57
CA LYS A 92 -7.80 8.63 -30.67
C LYS A 92 -6.45 8.08 -30.22
N HIS A 93 -5.99 8.42 -29.01
CA HIS A 93 -4.69 7.96 -28.51
C HIS A 93 -4.75 6.49 -28.11
N ASN A 94 -5.82 6.09 -27.40
CA ASN A 94 -6.04 4.67 -27.07
C ASN A 94 -6.22 3.80 -28.32
N SER A 95 -6.87 4.30 -29.36
CA SER A 95 -7.07 3.51 -30.58
C SER A 95 -5.77 3.23 -31.35
N GLN A 96 -4.74 4.08 -31.25
CA GLN A 96 -3.42 3.81 -31.82
C GLN A 96 -2.73 2.68 -31.07
N LEU A 97 -2.57 2.84 -29.76
CA LEU A 97 -1.91 1.84 -28.92
C LEU A 97 -2.63 0.48 -28.97
N HIS A 98 -3.96 0.47 -29.02
CA HIS A 98 -4.74 -0.77 -29.16
C HIS A 98 -4.40 -1.54 -30.44
N ARG A 99 -4.19 -0.86 -31.58
CA ARG A 99 -3.83 -1.53 -32.84
C ARG A 99 -2.45 -2.15 -32.75
N TYR A 100 -1.49 -1.41 -32.18
CA TYR A 100 -0.11 -1.89 -32.01
C TYR A 100 -0.05 -3.06 -31.03
N PHE A 101 -0.81 -3.00 -29.93
CA PHE A 101 -0.89 -4.09 -28.96
C PHE A 101 -1.34 -5.39 -29.66
N HIS A 102 -2.47 -5.33 -30.38
CA HIS A 102 -3.04 -6.48 -31.08
C HIS A 102 -2.11 -7.07 -32.16
N SER A 103 -1.25 -6.25 -32.77
CA SER A 103 -0.35 -6.65 -33.85
C SER A 103 1.01 -7.18 -33.38
N THR A 104 1.26 -7.21 -32.07
CA THR A 104 2.53 -7.66 -31.49
C THR A 104 2.32 -8.74 -30.43
N GLU A 105 3.42 -9.32 -29.94
CA GLU A 105 3.42 -10.26 -28.81
C GLU A 105 3.53 -9.55 -27.44
N ALA A 106 3.44 -8.22 -27.41
CA ALA A 106 3.59 -7.46 -26.18
C ALA A 106 2.45 -7.75 -25.19
N LYS A 107 2.79 -7.77 -23.90
CA LYS A 107 1.82 -8.02 -22.81
C LYS A 107 1.35 -6.75 -22.12
N PHE A 108 2.09 -5.66 -22.31
CA PHE A 108 1.75 -4.37 -21.73
C PHE A 108 1.82 -3.25 -22.77
N GLY A 109 0.86 -2.35 -22.70
CA GLY A 109 0.86 -1.08 -23.41
C GLY A 109 0.96 0.08 -22.43
N VAL A 110 1.73 1.10 -22.77
CA VAL A 110 1.86 2.33 -21.99
C VAL A 110 1.52 3.51 -22.88
N LEU A 111 0.51 4.29 -22.50
CA LEU A 111 0.23 5.58 -23.11
C LEU A 111 0.73 6.68 -22.17
N THR A 112 1.59 7.57 -22.66
CA THR A 112 2.20 8.60 -21.81
C THR A 112 2.41 9.93 -22.51
N ASN A 113 2.33 11.02 -21.75
CA ASN A 113 2.73 12.36 -22.18
C ASN A 113 3.99 12.85 -21.43
N GLY A 114 4.73 11.93 -20.80
CA GLY A 114 5.90 12.23 -19.97
C GLY A 114 5.59 12.65 -18.53
N ILE A 115 4.33 13.02 -18.24
CA ILE A 115 3.85 13.38 -16.90
C ILE A 115 3.02 12.24 -16.32
N ILE A 116 2.03 11.79 -17.09
CA ILE A 116 1.11 10.70 -16.74
C ILE A 116 1.47 9.49 -17.60
N TYR A 117 1.58 8.32 -16.96
CA TYR A 117 1.84 7.04 -17.59
C TYR A 117 0.66 6.11 -17.30
N ARG A 118 -0.08 5.73 -18.33
CA ARG A 118 -1.24 4.82 -18.24
C ARG A 118 -0.87 3.44 -18.76
N PHE A 119 -1.01 2.43 -17.91
CA PHE A 119 -0.65 1.06 -18.21
C PHE A 119 -1.88 0.23 -18.56
N TYR A 120 -1.78 -0.52 -19.65
CA TYR A 120 -2.81 -1.35 -20.21
C TYR A 120 -2.27 -2.78 -20.42
N THR A 121 -3.18 -3.74 -20.38
CA THR A 121 -2.91 -5.16 -20.65
C THR A 121 -4.18 -5.77 -21.23
N ASP A 122 -4.19 -7.08 -21.42
CA ASP A 122 -5.26 -7.88 -22.02
C ASP A 122 -5.96 -8.77 -20.98
N THR A 123 -6.59 -8.18 -19.96
CA THR A 123 -7.22 -8.97 -18.89
C THR A 123 -8.51 -9.67 -19.33
N ASP A 124 -9.27 -9.06 -20.25
CA ASP A 124 -10.56 -9.57 -20.70
C ASP A 124 -10.45 -10.61 -21.82
N LYS A 125 -9.59 -10.36 -22.82
CA LYS A 125 -9.41 -11.21 -24.00
C LYS A 125 -7.95 -11.21 -24.41
N ASP A 126 -7.37 -12.40 -24.55
CA ASP A 126 -5.97 -12.58 -24.96
C ASP A 126 -5.63 -11.80 -26.22
N ASN A 127 -4.55 -11.03 -26.15
CA ASN A 127 -4.04 -10.14 -27.18
C ASN A 127 -5.04 -9.09 -27.69
N ILE A 128 -5.96 -8.65 -26.84
CA ILE A 128 -6.84 -7.50 -27.07
C ILE A 128 -6.72 -6.60 -25.85
N MET A 129 -6.16 -5.41 -26.07
CA MET A 129 -5.90 -4.44 -25.00
C MET A 129 -7.21 -3.95 -24.39
N ASP A 130 -7.28 -3.92 -23.05
CA ASP A 130 -8.43 -3.41 -22.33
C ASP A 130 -8.63 -1.90 -22.59
N ASP A 131 -9.88 -1.43 -22.62
CA ASP A 131 -10.21 -0.02 -22.87
C ASP A 131 -9.72 0.93 -21.76
N LYS A 132 -9.59 0.39 -20.53
CA LYS A 132 -9.23 1.15 -19.34
C LYS A 132 -7.84 0.75 -18.84
N PRO A 133 -7.01 1.71 -18.38
CA PRO A 133 -5.74 1.36 -17.78
C PRO A 133 -5.95 0.71 -16.41
N PHE A 134 -5.18 -0.34 -16.12
CA PHE A 134 -5.18 -1.00 -14.82
C PHE A 134 -4.35 -0.23 -13.79
N PHE A 135 -3.36 0.56 -14.25
CA PHE A 135 -2.50 1.38 -13.40
C PHE A 135 -2.20 2.73 -14.08
N GLU A 136 -2.16 3.80 -13.27
CA GLU A 136 -1.78 5.13 -13.72
C GLU A 136 -0.73 5.68 -12.75
N PHE A 137 0.37 6.21 -13.30
CA PHE A 137 1.45 6.82 -12.54
C PHE A 137 1.64 8.27 -12.96
N ASN A 138 1.62 9.19 -11.99
CA ASN A 138 1.85 10.60 -12.21
C ASN A 138 3.22 11.00 -11.62
N VAL A 139 4.16 11.39 -12.48
CA VAL A 139 5.52 11.75 -12.06
C VAL A 139 5.56 12.97 -11.13
N LEU A 140 4.60 13.89 -11.26
CA LEU A 140 4.50 15.07 -10.40
C LEU A 140 3.80 14.78 -9.06
N ASN A 141 3.07 13.66 -8.97
CA ASN A 141 2.30 13.31 -7.79
C ASN A 141 2.19 11.79 -7.65
N PHE A 142 3.16 11.19 -6.96
CA PHE A 142 3.16 9.76 -6.65
C PHE A 142 3.42 9.54 -5.16
N ASP A 143 2.81 8.48 -4.64
CA ASP A 143 3.00 7.97 -3.28
C ASP A 143 3.87 6.71 -3.29
N GLU A 144 4.15 6.17 -2.10
CA GLU A 144 4.97 4.96 -1.96
C GLU A 144 4.29 3.73 -2.59
N SER A 145 2.95 3.66 -2.54
CA SER A 145 2.20 2.55 -3.11
C SER A 145 2.34 2.50 -4.63
N SER A 146 2.08 3.60 -5.31
CA SER A 146 2.22 3.72 -6.78
C SER A 146 3.66 3.51 -7.23
N LEU A 147 4.64 4.00 -6.48
CA LEU A 147 6.05 3.73 -6.72
C LEU A 147 6.38 2.23 -6.65
N ASN A 148 5.84 1.51 -5.66
CA ASN A 148 6.07 0.07 -5.51
C ASN A 148 5.47 -0.72 -6.68
N GLU A 149 4.30 -0.32 -7.18
CA GLU A 149 3.74 -0.95 -8.39
C GLU A 149 4.55 -0.62 -9.64
N LEU A 150 5.01 0.63 -9.76
CA LEU A 150 5.88 1.04 -10.86
C LEU A 150 7.18 0.22 -10.92
N LYS A 151 7.78 -0.08 -9.75
CA LYS A 151 9.01 -0.88 -9.66
C LYS A 151 8.88 -2.25 -10.30
N ARG A 152 7.69 -2.85 -10.35
CA ARG A 152 7.47 -4.17 -10.97
C ARG A 152 7.70 -4.16 -12.49
N PHE A 153 7.54 -3.01 -13.12
CA PHE A 153 7.80 -2.81 -14.55
C PHE A 153 9.26 -2.47 -14.86
N SER A 154 10.10 -2.28 -13.84
CA SER A 154 11.53 -2.01 -14.00
C SER A 154 12.29 -3.27 -14.43
N LYS A 155 13.39 -3.08 -15.16
CA LYS A 155 14.18 -4.18 -15.73
C LYS A 155 14.60 -5.24 -14.69
N SER A 156 14.96 -4.82 -13.48
CA SER A 156 15.43 -5.73 -12.41
C SER A 156 14.33 -6.57 -11.77
N ASN A 157 13.07 -6.18 -11.94
CA ASN A 157 11.92 -6.78 -11.27
C ASN A 157 10.87 -7.31 -12.25
N PHE A 158 11.13 -7.18 -13.55
CA PHE A 158 10.21 -7.59 -14.58
C PHE A 158 10.07 -9.11 -14.60
N ASN A 159 8.86 -9.59 -14.27
CA ASN A 159 8.48 -10.99 -14.37
C ASN A 159 7.10 -11.08 -15.03
N LEU A 160 7.05 -11.65 -16.24
CA LEU A 160 5.82 -11.74 -17.03
C LEU A 160 4.71 -12.51 -16.30
N ASP A 161 5.03 -13.65 -15.71
CA ASP A 161 4.05 -14.54 -15.06
C ASP A 161 3.41 -13.87 -13.83
N ASP A 162 4.20 -13.08 -13.09
CA ASP A 162 3.72 -12.34 -11.92
C ASP A 162 2.94 -11.08 -12.32
N LEU A 163 3.38 -10.38 -13.37
CA LEU A 163 2.80 -9.09 -13.76
C LEU A 163 1.38 -9.20 -14.29
N GLU A 164 1.02 -10.30 -14.97
CA GLU A 164 -0.37 -10.51 -15.43
C GLU A 164 -1.34 -10.61 -14.24
N ASN A 165 -0.95 -11.35 -13.20
CA ASN A 165 -1.73 -11.46 -11.96
C ASN A 165 -1.80 -10.13 -11.20
N VAL A 166 -0.68 -9.40 -11.15
CA VAL A 166 -0.64 -8.05 -10.56
C VAL A 166 -1.58 -7.11 -11.31
N ALA A 167 -1.58 -7.11 -12.64
CA ALA A 167 -2.44 -6.25 -13.44
C ALA A 167 -3.93 -6.54 -13.19
N ARG A 168 -4.34 -7.82 -13.16
CA ARG A 168 -5.71 -8.22 -12.78
C ARG A 168 -6.08 -7.72 -11.39
N ASN A 169 -5.20 -7.91 -10.40
CA ASN A 169 -5.46 -7.47 -9.03
C ASN A 169 -5.57 -5.95 -8.91
N LEU A 170 -4.73 -5.20 -9.62
CA LEU A 170 -4.80 -3.73 -9.67
C LEU A 170 -6.09 -3.25 -10.32
N LEU A 171 -6.49 -3.88 -11.43
CA LEU A 171 -7.75 -3.60 -12.11
C LEU A 171 -8.95 -3.82 -11.18
N TYR A 172 -9.04 -4.99 -10.54
CA TYR A 172 -10.13 -5.28 -9.61
C TYR A 172 -10.11 -4.36 -8.39
N THR A 173 -8.93 -4.06 -7.84
CA THR A 173 -8.81 -3.10 -6.72
C THR A 173 -9.34 -1.72 -7.12
N LYS A 174 -9.00 -1.25 -8.33
CA LYS A 174 -9.49 0.04 -8.87
C LYS A 174 -11.01 0.04 -9.05
N GLU A 175 -11.57 -1.00 -9.66
CA GLU A 175 -13.02 -1.10 -9.87
C GLU A 175 -13.78 -1.28 -8.55
N ILE A 176 -13.24 -2.05 -7.59
CA ILE A 176 -13.81 -2.17 -6.24
C ILE A 176 -13.81 -0.80 -5.55
N LYS A 177 -12.70 -0.04 -5.59
CA LYS A 177 -12.65 1.33 -5.03
C LYS A 177 -13.67 2.25 -5.69
N ARG A 178 -13.88 2.14 -7.01
CA ARG A 178 -14.92 2.87 -7.74
C ARG A 178 -16.31 2.53 -7.21
N VAL A 179 -16.62 1.23 -7.09
CA VAL A 179 -17.90 0.75 -6.55
C VAL A 179 -18.10 1.21 -5.11
N ILE A 180 -17.08 1.12 -4.25
CA ILE A 180 -17.14 1.64 -2.87
C ILE A 180 -17.49 3.12 -2.88
N SER A 181 -16.80 3.95 -3.67
CA SER A 181 -17.08 5.39 -3.77
C SER A 181 -18.51 5.69 -4.23
N GLU A 182 -19.00 4.92 -5.21
CA GLU A 182 -20.37 5.00 -5.71
C GLU A 182 -21.37 4.65 -4.60
N GLN A 183 -21.15 3.54 -3.88
CA GLN A 183 -22.01 3.11 -2.78
C GLN A 183 -21.99 4.08 -1.59
N LEU A 184 -20.85 4.70 -1.29
CA LEU A 184 -20.76 5.73 -0.24
C LEU A 184 -21.56 6.98 -0.57
N SER A 185 -21.61 7.35 -1.86
CA SER A 185 -22.32 8.55 -2.33
C SER A 185 -23.80 8.29 -2.59
N ASN A 186 -24.11 7.13 -3.17
CA ASN A 186 -25.44 6.71 -3.61
C ASN A 186 -25.61 5.19 -3.39
N PRO A 187 -25.94 4.75 -2.16
CA PRO A 187 -26.14 3.34 -1.83
C PRO A 187 -27.21 2.69 -2.71
N CYS A 188 -26.89 1.57 -3.36
CA CYS A 188 -27.87 0.81 -4.12
C CYS A 188 -28.74 -0.05 -3.18
N THR A 189 -29.90 -0.49 -3.68
CA THR A 189 -30.85 -1.28 -2.89
C THR A 189 -30.23 -2.54 -2.27
N ASP A 190 -29.40 -3.28 -2.99
CA ASP A 190 -28.82 -4.52 -2.45
C ASP A 190 -27.77 -4.25 -1.36
N PHE A 191 -27.03 -3.16 -1.48
CA PHE A 191 -26.12 -2.71 -0.43
C PHE A 191 -26.88 -2.25 0.81
N VAL A 192 -28.02 -1.56 0.65
CA VAL A 192 -28.90 -1.19 1.78
C VAL A 192 -29.50 -2.43 2.44
N LYS A 193 -29.97 -3.42 1.66
CA LYS A 193 -30.50 -4.68 2.21
C LYS A 193 -29.49 -5.38 3.11
N PHE A 194 -28.22 -5.37 2.74
CA PHE A 194 -27.15 -5.93 3.58
C PHE A 194 -27.14 -5.31 4.98
N PHE A 195 -27.25 -3.98 5.12
CA PHE A 195 -27.33 -3.38 6.47
C PHE A 195 -28.65 -3.73 7.17
N VAL A 196 -29.77 -3.66 6.45
CA VAL A 196 -31.10 -3.94 7.01
C VAL A 196 -31.17 -5.33 7.64
N THR A 197 -30.60 -6.35 7.01
CA THR A 197 -30.61 -7.72 7.58
C THR A 197 -29.86 -7.85 8.90
N HIS A 198 -28.91 -6.95 9.18
CA HIS A 198 -28.12 -6.99 10.42
C HIS A 198 -28.71 -6.10 11.53
N VAL A 199 -29.57 -5.13 11.20
CA VAL A 199 -30.06 -4.13 12.17
C VAL A 199 -31.58 -4.08 12.33
N TYR A 200 -32.34 -4.75 11.46
CA TYR A 200 -33.80 -4.72 11.45
C TYR A 200 -34.39 -6.12 11.38
N SER A 201 -35.18 -6.49 12.39
CA SER A 201 -35.81 -7.81 12.52
C SER A 201 -37.21 -7.91 11.89
N GLY A 202 -37.74 -6.81 11.34
CA GLY A 202 -39.06 -6.77 10.73
C GLY A 202 -39.06 -7.21 9.27
N ARG A 203 -40.25 -7.20 8.64
CA ARG A 203 -40.38 -7.52 7.22
C ARG A 203 -39.75 -6.43 6.36
N MET A 204 -38.91 -6.85 5.42
CA MET A 204 -38.19 -5.96 4.51
C MET A 204 -39.10 -5.53 3.34
N THR A 205 -39.98 -4.57 3.61
CA THR A 205 -40.88 -3.98 2.58
C THR A 205 -40.17 -2.85 1.82
N SER A 206 -40.71 -2.42 0.68
CA SER A 206 -40.14 -1.33 -0.11
C SER A 206 -40.01 -0.03 0.69
N GLY A 207 -41.00 0.31 1.53
CA GLY A 207 -40.93 1.50 2.39
C GLY A 207 -39.88 1.40 3.50
N VAL A 208 -39.58 0.18 3.98
CA VAL A 208 -38.46 -0.04 4.90
C VAL A 208 -37.14 0.21 4.16
N ILE A 209 -36.98 -0.34 2.96
CA ILE A 209 -35.77 -0.14 2.16
C ILE A 209 -35.54 1.34 1.82
N GLU A 210 -36.57 2.08 1.44
CA GLU A 210 -36.47 3.51 1.13
C GLU A 210 -35.99 4.31 2.36
N LYS A 211 -36.62 4.08 3.52
CA LYS A 211 -36.19 4.68 4.79
C LYS A 211 -34.75 4.33 5.15
N PHE A 212 -34.38 3.06 4.99
CA PHE A 212 -33.02 2.61 5.30
C PHE A 212 -31.98 3.08 4.28
N THR A 213 -32.38 3.43 3.05
CA THR A 213 -31.48 4.01 2.06
C THR A 213 -30.99 5.37 2.53
N GLU A 214 -31.91 6.25 2.98
CA GLU A 214 -31.55 7.56 3.54
C GLU A 214 -30.69 7.43 4.80
N ILE A 215 -31.06 6.52 5.71
CA ILE A 215 -30.30 6.27 6.94
C ILE A 215 -28.89 5.76 6.60
N THR A 216 -28.76 4.80 5.68
CA THR A 216 -27.46 4.23 5.27
C THR A 216 -26.57 5.29 4.67
N GLN A 217 -27.09 6.09 3.73
CA GLN A 217 -26.31 7.17 3.10
C GLN A 217 -25.81 8.19 4.12
N ARG A 218 -26.69 8.62 5.05
CA ARG A 218 -26.31 9.56 6.10
C ARG A 218 -25.26 8.96 7.04
N SER A 219 -25.49 7.74 7.53
CA SER A 219 -24.59 7.07 8.46
C SER A 219 -23.21 6.80 7.86
N LEU A 220 -23.11 6.45 6.58
CA LEU A 220 -21.82 6.28 5.89
C LEU A 220 -21.04 7.59 5.83
N LYS A 221 -21.72 8.70 5.51
CA LYS A 221 -21.09 10.02 5.43
C LYS A 221 -20.64 10.52 6.81
N GLU A 222 -21.49 10.35 7.82
CA GLU A 222 -21.18 10.68 9.23
C GLU A 222 -19.95 9.89 9.70
N TYR A 223 -19.95 8.57 9.50
CA TYR A 223 -18.85 7.70 9.90
C TYR A 223 -17.52 8.08 9.22
N ILE A 224 -17.52 8.38 7.92
CA ILE A 224 -16.30 8.82 7.23
C ILE A 224 -15.79 10.15 7.79
N ASN A 225 -16.68 11.11 8.04
CA ASN A 225 -16.30 12.40 8.60
C ASN A 225 -15.74 12.27 10.01
N GLU A 226 -16.31 11.37 10.83
CA GLU A 226 -15.79 11.03 12.15
C GLU A 226 -14.37 10.46 12.03
N ARG A 227 -14.12 9.49 11.13
CA ARG A 227 -12.78 8.93 10.90
C ARG A 227 -11.77 9.95 10.39
N ILE A 228 -12.19 10.87 9.50
CA ILE A 228 -11.32 11.95 9.02
C ILE A 228 -10.99 12.90 10.17
N LYS A 229 -11.99 13.26 10.99
CA LYS A 229 -11.81 14.14 12.15
C LYS A 229 -10.86 13.50 13.16
N GLU A 230 -11.06 12.24 13.52
CA GLU A 230 -10.15 11.47 14.39
C GLU A 230 -8.71 11.51 13.86
N ARG A 231 -8.50 11.27 12.56
CA ARG A 231 -7.17 11.35 11.96
C ARG A 231 -6.59 12.77 11.95
N LEU A 232 -7.36 13.79 11.60
CA LEU A 232 -6.89 15.18 11.58
C LEU A 232 -6.55 15.67 12.99
N GLU A 233 -7.39 15.38 13.99
CA GLU A 233 -7.13 15.70 15.38
C GLU A 233 -5.87 14.99 15.88
N SER A 234 -5.67 13.72 15.51
CA SER A 234 -4.44 12.99 15.86
C SER A 234 -3.18 13.59 15.20
N ALA A 235 -3.29 14.08 13.96
CA ALA A 235 -2.17 14.72 13.26
C ALA A 235 -1.87 16.14 13.81
N ILE A 236 -2.90 16.94 14.09
CA ILE A 236 -2.76 18.31 14.62
C ILE A 236 -2.20 18.28 16.03
N ASN A 237 -2.65 17.33 16.87
CA ASN A 237 -2.14 17.20 18.23
C ASN A 237 -0.69 16.70 18.28
N ASN A 238 -0.23 15.99 17.23
CA ASN A 238 1.18 15.62 17.06
C ASN A 238 2.07 16.79 16.59
N ASP A 239 1.55 17.79 15.86
CA ASP A 239 2.28 19.02 15.50
C ASP A 239 2.18 20.13 16.57
N SER A 240 1.32 19.95 17.58
CA SER A 240 1.00 20.97 18.60
C SER A 240 1.40 20.56 20.02
N SER A 241 2.55 19.89 20.22
CA SER A 241 3.08 19.60 21.56
C SER A 241 4.34 20.42 21.87
N SER A 242 4.18 21.75 21.88
CA SER A 242 5.04 22.64 22.68
C SER A 242 4.20 23.68 23.43
N SER A 243 3.28 23.26 24.31
CA SER A 243 2.87 24.03 25.49
C SER A 243 2.16 23.15 26.54
N PHE A 244 2.62 23.24 27.79
CA PHE A 244 2.09 22.53 28.95
C PHE A 244 0.85 23.21 29.58
N MET A 245 -0.07 22.36 30.07
CA MET A 245 -0.99 22.50 31.23
C MET A 245 -2.11 23.55 31.30
N GLN A 246 -3.36 23.04 31.28
CA GLN A 246 -4.47 23.18 32.27
C GLN A 246 -5.76 22.67 31.58
N ASP A 247 -6.78 22.03 32.18
CA ASP A 247 -7.12 21.57 33.53
C ASP A 247 -8.25 20.52 33.35
N LEU A 248 -8.49 19.72 34.39
CA LEU A 248 -9.38 18.56 34.44
C LEU A 248 -10.89 18.90 34.36
N SER A 249 -11.70 18.01 33.75
CA SER A 249 -12.88 17.38 34.40
C SER A 249 -13.77 16.53 33.45
N SER A 250 -14.27 15.42 34.02
CA SER A 250 -15.42 14.57 33.56
C SER A 250 -15.07 13.44 32.57
N ARG A 251 -14.70 12.23 33.04
CA ARG A 251 -15.53 11.06 33.43
C ARG A 251 -16.43 10.47 32.33
N ASP A 252 -16.04 9.25 31.94
CA ASP A 252 -16.86 8.05 31.62
C ASP A 252 -17.78 8.09 30.38
N ASN A 253 -17.86 7.08 29.49
CA ASN A 253 -17.36 5.71 29.48
C ASN A 253 -17.53 5.11 28.05
N LEU A 254 -16.53 4.31 27.64
CA LEU A 254 -16.57 3.01 26.93
C LEU A 254 -16.97 3.01 25.43
N GLU A 255 -16.05 2.76 24.50
CA GLU A 255 -15.44 1.45 24.12
C GLU A 255 -16.47 0.40 23.66
N GLU A 256 -16.40 -0.03 22.40
CA GLU A 256 -15.67 -1.26 22.01
C GLU A 256 -15.77 -1.51 20.49
N ILE A 257 -14.63 -1.82 19.87
CA ILE A 257 -14.54 -2.63 18.63
C ILE A 257 -14.50 -4.10 19.10
N ILE A 258 -14.71 -5.14 18.29
CA ILE A 258 -13.66 -6.15 17.96
C ILE A 258 -14.26 -7.35 17.20
N SER A 259 -13.43 -7.90 16.33
CA SER A 259 -13.44 -9.24 15.73
C SER A 259 -12.06 -9.88 16.00
N ASP A 260 -11.83 -11.16 16.22
CA ASP A 260 -12.71 -12.33 16.23
C ASP A 260 -12.01 -13.57 16.82
N SER A 261 -12.83 -14.56 17.17
CA SER A 261 -12.58 -15.99 17.40
C SER A 261 -12.34 -16.51 18.83
N GLU A 262 -13.27 -17.40 19.22
CA GLU A 262 -13.48 -18.09 20.49
C GLU A 262 -14.02 -17.23 21.64
N ASP A 263 -15.30 -17.45 21.99
CA ASP A 263 -16.04 -16.86 23.11
C ASP A 263 -15.32 -17.08 24.45
N ASN A 264 -14.36 -16.20 24.73
CA ASN A 264 -13.59 -16.17 25.97
C ASN A 264 -13.31 -14.73 26.47
N GLY A 265 -13.90 -13.71 25.84
CA GLY A 265 -13.80 -12.30 26.25
C GLY A 265 -12.36 -11.76 26.24
N ILE A 266 -11.48 -12.35 25.42
CA ILE A 266 -10.14 -11.84 25.15
C ILE A 266 -10.20 -11.23 23.76
N VAL A 267 -9.77 -9.99 23.67
CA VAL A 267 -10.07 -9.10 22.56
C VAL A 267 -8.78 -8.35 22.27
N THR A 268 -8.04 -8.82 21.26
CA THR A 268 -6.78 -8.20 20.86
C THR A 268 -7.06 -6.84 20.24
N THR A 269 -6.50 -5.79 20.82
CA THR A 269 -6.81 -4.42 20.40
C THR A 269 -5.85 -3.93 19.31
N ALA A 270 -6.28 -2.91 18.56
CA ALA A 270 -5.43 -2.31 17.53
C ALA A 270 -4.15 -1.69 18.14
N GLU A 271 -4.26 -1.14 19.35
CA GLU A 271 -3.14 -0.54 20.07
C GLU A 271 -2.10 -1.59 20.51
N GLU A 272 -2.55 -2.78 20.93
CA GLU A 272 -1.67 -3.91 21.24
C GLU A 272 -0.92 -4.42 20.01
N LEU A 273 -1.60 -4.50 18.85
CA LEU A 273 -0.97 -4.86 17.59
C LEU A 273 0.06 -3.83 17.12
N GLU A 274 -0.24 -2.54 17.30
CA GLU A 274 0.71 -1.47 16.98
C GLU A 274 1.96 -1.55 17.88
N GLY A 275 1.78 -1.69 19.20
CA GLY A 275 2.87 -1.90 20.14
C GLY A 275 3.71 -3.15 19.81
N PHE A 276 3.07 -4.23 19.35
CA PHE A 276 3.76 -5.42 18.86
C PHE A 276 4.68 -5.11 17.66
N TYR A 277 4.19 -4.39 16.66
CA TYR A 277 5.00 -4.05 15.47
C TYR A 277 6.17 -3.12 15.80
N MET A 278 5.99 -2.18 16.73
CA MET A 278 7.08 -1.32 17.22
C MET A 278 8.18 -2.14 17.89
N ILE A 279 7.79 -3.07 18.77
CA ILE A 279 8.75 -3.97 19.44
C ILE A 279 9.43 -4.91 18.45
N LYS A 280 8.69 -5.43 17.47
CA LYS A 280 9.23 -6.24 16.38
C LYS A 280 10.26 -5.46 15.53
N SER A 281 10.02 -4.17 15.31
CA SER A 281 10.95 -3.26 14.63
C SER A 281 12.24 -3.05 15.43
N ILE A 282 12.12 -2.75 16.72
CA ILE A 282 13.26 -2.59 17.66
C ILE A 282 14.13 -3.85 17.68
N LEU A 283 13.51 -5.03 17.62
CA LEU A 283 14.20 -6.31 17.75
C LEU A 283 14.87 -6.80 16.46
N ARG A 284 14.59 -6.18 15.32
CA ARG A 284 15.16 -6.54 14.01
C ARG A 284 16.69 -6.51 14.01
N GLU A 285 17.30 -5.67 14.84
CA GLU A 285 18.76 -5.54 14.97
C GLU A 285 19.42 -6.70 15.74
N VAL A 286 18.65 -7.49 16.50
CA VAL A 286 19.20 -8.46 17.46
C VAL A 286 18.72 -9.90 17.25
N VAL A 287 17.61 -10.10 16.53
CA VAL A 287 17.08 -11.43 16.23
C VAL A 287 16.25 -11.41 14.94
N ASP A 288 16.17 -12.56 14.26
CA ASP A 288 15.23 -12.74 13.16
C ASP A 288 13.79 -12.50 13.63
N THR A 289 13.10 -11.57 12.97
CA THR A 289 11.76 -11.13 13.35
C THR A 289 10.69 -12.20 13.16
N SER A 290 10.95 -13.25 12.38
CA SER A 290 10.06 -14.43 12.27
C SER A 290 9.93 -15.21 13.59
N ARG A 291 10.93 -15.07 14.47
CA ARG A 291 10.95 -15.69 15.80
C ARG A 291 10.16 -14.91 16.84
N ILE A 292 9.72 -13.70 16.54
CA ILE A 292 8.97 -12.85 17.46
C ILE A 292 7.47 -13.03 17.20
N GLN A 293 6.78 -13.60 18.18
CA GLN A 293 5.35 -13.90 18.12
C GLN A 293 4.63 -13.28 19.33
N TYR A 294 3.32 -13.04 19.20
CA TYR A 294 2.50 -12.57 20.31
C TYR A 294 1.51 -13.64 20.77
N LYS A 295 1.06 -13.52 22.01
CA LYS A 295 -0.04 -14.27 22.58
C LYS A 295 -0.84 -13.35 23.48
N ASP A 296 -2.10 -13.18 23.14
CA ASP A 296 -3.03 -12.40 23.94
C ASP A 296 -3.58 -13.21 25.13
N THR A 297 -3.78 -12.53 26.26
CA THR A 297 -4.32 -13.09 27.50
C THR A 297 -5.19 -12.06 28.21
N LYS A 298 -6.13 -12.50 29.06
CA LYS A 298 -7.00 -11.62 29.86
C LYS A 298 -6.27 -10.55 30.70
N ALA A 299 -4.99 -10.75 31.00
CA ALA A 299 -4.24 -9.88 31.91
C ALA A 299 -3.17 -9.03 31.22
N TYR A 300 -2.76 -9.40 30.00
CA TYR A 300 -1.70 -8.74 29.25
C TYR A 300 -1.58 -9.33 27.85
N PHE A 301 -1.05 -8.52 26.94
CA PHE A 301 -0.60 -8.93 25.62
C PHE A 301 0.88 -9.33 25.66
N GLY A 302 1.17 -10.62 25.48
CA GLY A 302 2.50 -11.19 25.69
C GLY A 302 3.30 -11.31 24.40
N ILE A 303 4.52 -10.76 24.37
CA ILE A 303 5.44 -10.88 23.23
C ILE A 303 6.53 -11.89 23.58
N ASN A 304 6.63 -12.95 22.79
CA ASN A 304 7.43 -14.14 23.08
C ASN A 304 8.40 -14.45 21.93
N LEU A 305 9.56 -14.99 22.29
CA LEU A 305 10.51 -15.58 21.35
C LEU A 305 10.12 -17.04 21.07
N ASP A 306 10.15 -17.44 19.79
CA ASP A 306 9.79 -18.76 19.28
C ASP A 306 8.40 -19.26 19.72
N GLY A 307 7.49 -18.35 20.05
CA GLY A 307 6.16 -18.68 20.59
C GLY A 307 6.17 -19.32 21.99
N LYS A 308 7.32 -19.37 22.67
CA LYS A 308 7.46 -20.06 23.96
C LYS A 308 7.17 -19.12 25.12
N VAL A 309 6.22 -19.49 25.98
CA VAL A 309 5.85 -18.73 27.20
C VAL A 309 7.03 -18.57 28.17
N LYS A 310 7.97 -19.52 28.20
CA LYS A 310 9.20 -19.41 29.02
C LYS A 310 10.23 -18.43 28.43
N GLN A 311 10.04 -18.00 27.19
CA GLN A 311 10.88 -17.05 26.49
C GLN A 311 10.12 -15.74 26.20
N THR A 312 9.32 -15.28 27.17
CA THR A 312 8.68 -13.97 27.09
C THR A 312 9.74 -12.86 27.08
N VAL A 313 9.64 -12.02 26.06
CA VAL A 313 10.46 -10.84 25.85
C VAL A 313 9.92 -9.69 26.69
N CYS A 314 8.63 -9.39 26.55
CA CYS A 314 7.94 -8.38 27.34
C CYS A 314 6.43 -8.62 27.34
N ARG A 315 5.73 -7.87 28.19
CA ARG A 315 4.27 -7.85 28.30
C ARG A 315 3.78 -6.43 28.15
N LEU A 316 2.77 -6.24 27.32
CA LEU A 316 2.04 -4.98 27.20
C LEU A 316 0.76 -5.08 28.01
N ARG A 317 0.46 -4.03 28.77
CA ARG A 317 -0.85 -3.87 29.42
C ARG A 317 -1.34 -2.49 29.08
N PHE A 318 -2.20 -2.43 28.07
CA PHE A 318 -2.83 -1.22 27.60
C PHE A 318 -4.27 -1.28 28.06
N ASN A 319 -4.58 -0.50 29.10
CA ASN A 319 -5.93 -0.41 29.59
C ASN A 319 -6.60 0.78 28.91
N GLU A 320 -7.41 0.50 27.88
CA GLU A 320 -8.09 1.51 27.09
C GLU A 320 -8.94 2.44 28.00
N ARG A 321 -9.69 1.84 28.94
CA ARG A 321 -10.60 2.57 29.84
C ARG A 321 -9.91 3.61 30.73
N THR A 322 -8.72 3.30 31.23
CA THR A 322 -7.97 4.18 32.13
C THR A 322 -6.88 4.97 31.42
N GLY A 323 -6.62 4.67 30.13
CA GLY A 323 -5.46 5.16 29.39
C GLY A 323 -4.11 4.69 29.97
N HIS A 324 -4.10 3.85 31.01
CA HIS A 324 -2.88 3.43 31.69
C HIS A 324 -2.19 2.33 30.87
N LYS A 325 -1.02 2.66 30.34
CA LYS A 325 -0.23 1.77 29.50
C LYS A 325 1.07 1.44 30.19
N THR A 326 1.40 0.16 30.24
CA THR A 326 2.67 -0.30 30.80
C THR A 326 3.32 -1.35 29.92
N ILE A 327 4.65 -1.32 29.92
CA ILE A 327 5.50 -2.35 29.34
C ILE A 327 6.25 -2.99 30.49
N SER A 328 6.18 -4.31 30.59
CA SER A 328 6.92 -5.07 31.59
C SER A 328 7.92 -6.01 30.93
N ILE A 329 9.18 -5.94 31.37
CA ILE A 329 10.26 -6.82 30.91
C ILE A 329 10.59 -7.77 32.06
N LEU A 330 10.55 -9.08 31.79
CA LEU A 330 10.80 -10.09 32.83
C LEU A 330 12.28 -10.11 33.22
N ASP A 331 12.53 -10.35 34.50
CA ASP A 331 13.88 -10.58 35.02
C ASP A 331 14.52 -11.83 34.39
N ASN A 332 15.85 -11.81 34.29
CA ASN A 332 16.64 -12.88 33.67
C ASN A 332 16.73 -14.13 34.55
N THR A 333 16.66 -13.99 35.86
CA THR A 333 16.88 -15.06 36.84
C THR A 333 15.60 -15.50 37.55
N ASP A 334 14.64 -14.59 37.75
CA ASP A 334 13.35 -14.89 38.38
C ASP A 334 12.19 -14.44 37.49
N PHE A 335 11.61 -15.38 36.73
CA PHE A 335 10.49 -15.12 35.82
C PHE A 335 9.20 -14.61 36.48
N LYS A 336 9.15 -14.56 37.83
CA LYS A 336 8.04 -13.93 38.57
C LYS A 336 8.24 -12.44 38.81
N LYS A 337 9.46 -11.93 38.61
CA LYS A 337 9.77 -10.50 38.71
C LYS A 337 9.82 -9.89 37.32
N GLU A 338 9.22 -8.71 37.20
CA GLU A 338 9.23 -7.92 35.98
C GLU A 338 9.49 -6.46 36.33
N ALA A 339 10.32 -5.80 35.51
CA ALA A 339 10.53 -4.37 35.56
C ALA A 339 9.47 -3.72 34.69
N THR A 340 8.62 -2.89 35.30
CA THR A 340 7.48 -2.25 34.64
C THR A 340 7.74 -0.77 34.43
N THR A 341 7.57 -0.32 33.20
CA THR A 341 7.64 1.09 32.81
C THR A 341 6.26 1.54 32.35
N THR A 342 5.74 2.60 32.96
CA THR A 342 4.54 3.27 32.50
C THR A 342 4.89 4.14 31.29
N ILE A 343 4.05 4.07 30.26
CA ILE A 343 4.16 4.87 29.05
C ILE A 343 2.86 5.67 28.86
N GLU A 344 2.98 6.89 28.36
CA GLU A 344 1.83 7.77 28.07
C GLU A 344 1.33 7.58 26.63
N ASN A 345 2.24 7.26 25.71
CA ASN A 345 1.97 6.96 24.32
C ASN A 345 2.88 5.84 23.80
N LEU A 346 2.56 5.28 22.64
CA LEU A 346 3.31 4.16 22.07
C LEU A 346 4.75 4.52 21.67
N ASP A 347 5.04 5.77 21.31
CA ASP A 347 6.42 6.19 20.97
C ASP A 347 7.39 6.03 22.14
N GLN A 348 6.90 6.10 23.38
CA GLN A 348 7.73 5.82 24.56
C GLN A 348 8.19 4.36 24.67
N ILE A 349 7.65 3.43 23.86
CA ILE A 349 8.21 2.08 23.69
C ILE A 349 9.69 2.15 23.26
N TYR A 350 10.08 3.12 22.42
CA TYR A 350 11.47 3.29 22.02
C TYR A 350 12.39 3.65 23.20
N GLY A 351 11.85 4.27 24.26
CA GLY A 351 12.59 4.59 25.48
C GLY A 351 13.07 3.36 26.26
N VAL A 352 12.44 2.19 26.07
CA VAL A 352 12.86 0.92 26.68
C VAL A 352 13.57 -0.02 25.72
N ALA A 353 13.89 0.43 24.50
CA ALA A 353 14.43 -0.39 23.42
C ALA A 353 15.67 -1.20 23.83
N GLU A 354 16.63 -0.58 24.50
CA GLU A 354 17.87 -1.24 24.91
C GLU A 354 17.63 -2.38 25.93
N PHE A 355 16.65 -2.24 26.80
CA PHE A 355 16.28 -3.29 27.75
C PHE A 355 15.60 -4.48 27.06
N ILE A 356 14.72 -4.21 26.09
CA ILE A 356 14.06 -5.26 25.29
C ILE A 356 15.11 -6.01 24.46
N LYS A 357 16.05 -5.29 23.82
CA LYS A 357 17.19 -5.89 23.09
C LYS A 357 18.07 -6.73 24.03
N ALA A 358 18.39 -6.23 25.22
CA ALA A 358 19.20 -6.96 26.20
C ALA A 358 18.50 -8.26 26.67
N ARG A 359 17.19 -8.23 26.87
CA ARG A 359 16.39 -9.40 27.22
C ARG A 359 16.42 -10.46 26.12
N VAL A 360 16.21 -10.09 24.85
CA VAL A 360 16.28 -11.04 23.73
C VAL A 360 17.69 -11.63 23.58
N LYS A 361 18.74 -10.80 23.74
CA LYS A 361 20.12 -11.28 23.76
C LYS A 361 20.33 -12.31 24.87
N TYR A 362 19.79 -12.08 26.07
CA TYR A 362 19.85 -13.06 27.17
C TYR A 362 19.13 -14.37 26.81
N LEU A 363 17.90 -14.29 26.31
CA LEU A 363 17.11 -15.47 25.92
C LEU A 363 17.73 -16.29 24.79
N THR A 364 18.61 -15.69 24.00
CA THR A 364 19.30 -16.35 22.88
C THR A 364 20.73 -16.80 23.22
N LYS A 365 21.27 -16.51 24.40
CA LYS A 365 22.64 -16.91 24.82
C LYS A 365 22.88 -18.43 24.73
N ASP A 366 21.90 -19.25 25.09
CA ASP A 366 22.04 -20.73 25.07
C ASP A 366 21.90 -21.33 23.66
N SER A 367 21.42 -20.55 22.68
CA SER A 367 21.34 -20.96 21.27
C SER A 367 22.69 -20.86 20.54
N TYR A 368 23.63 -20.06 21.06
CA TYR A 368 25.01 -20.01 20.55
C TYR A 368 25.88 -21.13 21.11
N ALA A 369 25.63 -21.60 22.33
CA ALA A 369 26.40 -22.68 22.97
C ALA A 369 26.10 -24.08 22.40
N ASN A 370 25.01 -24.24 21.64
CA ASN A 370 24.53 -25.54 21.12
C ASN A 370 24.56 -25.64 19.59
N GLN A 371 25.36 -24.82 18.89
CA GLN A 371 25.61 -25.08 17.48
C GLN A 371 26.62 -26.24 17.37
N PRO A 372 26.27 -27.41 16.80
CA PRO A 372 27.28 -28.39 16.46
C PRO A 372 28.23 -27.73 15.46
N GLU A 373 29.54 -27.84 15.71
CA GLU A 373 30.56 -27.48 14.73
C GLU A 373 30.19 -28.17 13.41
N LYS A 374 29.85 -27.37 12.40
CA LYS A 374 29.71 -27.88 11.03
C LYS A 374 31.12 -28.27 10.58
N VAL A 375 31.40 -29.57 10.66
CA VAL A 375 32.53 -30.24 10.01
C VAL A 375 32.43 -30.10 8.49
#